data_AF-A0A174K663-F1
#
_entry.id   AF-A0A174K663-F1
#
_cell.length_a   1.000
_cell.length_b   1.000
_cell.length_c   1.000
_cell.angle_alpha   90.00
_cell.angle_beta   90.00
_cell.angle_gamma   90.00
#
_symmetry.space_group_name_H-M   'P 1'
#
loop_
_entity.id
_entity.type
_entity.pdbx_description
1 polymer ?
#
loop_
_entity_poly.entity_id
_entity_poly.type
_entity_poly.pdbx_seq_one_letter_code
_entity_poly.pdbx_strand_id
1 'polypeptide(L)'
;MIIEFSIPNGSMRICAEEFFENAGIRQIRKMLALYQRSESRNTEPEEIKAWLEDRITKETRWQKVYDTKRRNAQGELPAMEGTLLCLKYEGTKEDIDRLKKAIASCKARIRYAVSGEHKAARLIVKYQSILSEMDKV
;
A
#
# COMPACT_ATOMS: atom_id res chain seq x y z
N MET A 1 12.05 -11.04 -2.41
CA MET A 1 12.64 -12.05 -1.52
C MET A 1 11.93 -13.37 -1.78
N ILE A 2 12.69 -14.42 -2.05
CA ILE A 2 12.16 -15.78 -2.10
C ILE A 2 12.45 -16.43 -0.75
N ILE A 3 11.44 -16.99 -0.11
CA ILE A 3 11.61 -17.76 1.12
C ILE A 3 11.57 -19.23 0.72
N GLU A 4 12.59 -19.99 1.11
CA GLU A 4 12.69 -21.42 0.87
C GLU A 4 12.76 -22.17 2.20
N PHE A 5 11.93 -23.20 2.38
CA PHE A 5 11.91 -24.00 3.61
C PHE A 5 11.49 -25.43 3.36
N SER A 6 12.03 -26.36 4.16
CA SER A 6 11.65 -27.77 4.14
C SER A 6 10.24 -28.00 4.67
N ILE A 7 9.53 -28.91 4.01
CA ILE A 7 8.24 -29.45 4.41
C ILE A 7 8.33 -30.99 4.46
N PRO A 8 7.40 -31.72 5.09
CA PRO A 8 7.53 -33.17 5.29
C PRO A 8 7.78 -34.01 4.03
N ASN A 9 7.43 -33.52 2.83
CA ASN A 9 7.58 -34.23 1.56
C ASN A 9 8.40 -33.47 0.50
N GLY A 10 9.25 -32.51 0.90
CA GLY A 10 10.07 -31.75 -0.05
C GLY A 10 10.48 -30.37 0.44
N SER A 11 10.75 -29.45 -0.47
CA SER A 11 10.94 -28.02 -0.18
C SER A 11 9.81 -27.18 -0.74
N MET A 12 9.56 -26.04 -0.11
CA MET A 12 8.62 -25.03 -0.58
C MET A 12 9.37 -23.74 -0.85
N ARG A 13 9.04 -23.08 -1.97
CA ARG A 13 9.59 -21.78 -2.36
C ARG A 13 8.44 -20.81 -2.55
N ILE A 14 8.48 -19.67 -1.86
CA ILE A 14 7.43 -18.65 -1.95
C ILE A 14 8.02 -17.28 -2.28
N CYS A 15 7.34 -16.53 -3.15
CA CYS A 15 7.60 -15.10 -3.31
C CYS A 15 6.98 -14.36 -2.13
N ALA A 16 7.81 -13.79 -1.26
CA ALA A 16 7.35 -13.14 -0.03
C ALA A 16 6.37 -11.98 -0.32
N GLU A 17 6.64 -11.21 -1.37
CA GLU A 17 5.79 -10.07 -1.77
C GLU A 17 4.38 -10.53 -2.14
N GLU A 18 4.26 -11.44 -3.10
CA GLU A 18 2.97 -11.95 -3.55
C GLU A 18 2.25 -12.72 -2.46
N PHE A 19 2.97 -13.54 -1.70
CA PHE A 19 2.40 -14.34 -0.64
C PHE A 19 1.87 -13.47 0.49
N PHE A 20 2.69 -12.59 1.08
CA PHE A 20 2.25 -11.80 2.23
C PHE A 20 1.23 -10.73 1.87
N GLU A 21 1.20 -10.21 0.64
CA GLU A 21 0.14 -9.29 0.20
C GLU A 21 -1.23 -10.00 0.12
N ASN A 22 -1.28 -11.24 -0.38
CA ASN A 22 -2.54 -11.92 -0.69
C ASN A 22 -2.99 -12.95 0.36
N ALA A 23 -2.07 -13.56 1.10
CA ALA A 23 -2.39 -14.63 2.03
C ALA A 23 -3.16 -14.11 3.26
N GLY A 24 -4.10 -14.92 3.75
CA GLY A 24 -4.78 -14.68 5.02
C GLY A 24 -3.89 -15.04 6.22
N ILE A 25 -4.19 -14.47 7.39
CA ILE A 25 -3.40 -14.68 8.61
C ILE A 25 -3.23 -16.16 8.98
N ARG A 26 -4.25 -16.99 8.73
CA ARG A 26 -4.17 -18.45 8.98
C ARG A 26 -3.15 -19.14 8.07
N GLN A 27 -3.06 -18.75 6.81
CA GLN A 27 -2.07 -19.31 5.87
C GLN A 27 -0.66 -18.88 6.26
N ILE A 28 -0.52 -17.61 6.67
CA ILE A 28 0.76 -17.07 7.13
C ILE A 28 1.23 -17.81 8.38
N ARG A 29 0.37 -18.01 9.38
CA ARG A 29 0.70 -18.80 10.58
C ARG A 29 1.15 -20.22 10.26
N LYS A 30 0.44 -20.91 9.35
CA LYS A 30 0.83 -22.25 8.90
C LYS A 30 2.20 -22.25 8.22
N MET A 31 2.43 -21.27 7.35
CA MET A 31 3.71 -21.10 6.65
C MET A 31 4.84 -20.86 7.67
N LEU A 32 4.68 -19.93 8.60
CA LEU A 32 5.66 -19.65 9.65
C LEU A 32 5.94 -20.86 10.53
N ALA A 33 4.92 -21.64 10.90
CA ALA A 33 5.09 -22.86 11.68
C ALA A 33 5.87 -23.95 10.92
N LEU A 34 5.67 -24.07 9.60
CA LEU A 34 6.46 -24.98 8.76
C LEU A 34 7.89 -24.47 8.60
N TYR A 35 8.05 -23.16 8.40
CA TYR A 35 9.34 -22.50 8.27
C TYR A 35 10.23 -22.74 9.50
N GLN A 36 9.69 -22.56 10.71
CA GLN A 36 10.43 -22.80 11.96
C GLN A 36 10.81 -24.25 12.22
N ARG A 37 10.01 -25.19 11.73
CA ARG A 37 10.28 -26.63 11.83
C ARG A 37 11.27 -27.10 10.77
N SER A 38 11.60 -26.28 9.77
CA SER A 38 12.52 -26.67 8.72
C SER A 38 13.96 -26.73 9.25
N GLU A 39 14.64 -27.84 8.97
CA GLU A 39 16.05 -28.06 9.35
C GLU A 39 17.00 -27.16 8.54
N SER A 40 16.54 -26.63 7.40
CA SER A 40 17.28 -25.70 6.55
C SER A 40 17.07 -24.24 7.02
N ARG A 41 17.61 -23.86 8.18
CA ARG A 41 17.74 -22.44 8.58
C ARG A 41 18.79 -21.68 7.75
N ASN A 42 18.84 -21.92 6.44
CA ASN A 42 19.76 -21.20 5.56
C ASN A 42 19.25 -19.79 5.23
N THR A 43 18.00 -19.49 5.58
CA THR A 43 17.44 -18.14 5.64
C THR A 43 17.09 -17.91 7.10
N GLU A 44 17.81 -17.02 7.76
CA GLU A 44 17.57 -16.73 9.17
C GLU A 44 16.15 -16.13 9.31
N PRO A 45 15.34 -16.51 10.32
CA PRO A 45 14.08 -15.83 10.66
C PRO A 45 14.21 -14.30 10.65
N GLU A 46 15.40 -13.81 10.97
CA GLU A 46 15.89 -12.44 10.89
C GLU A 46 15.75 -11.80 9.50
N GLU A 47 15.94 -12.54 8.40
CA GLU A 47 15.76 -12.01 7.03
C GLU A 47 14.28 -11.71 6.72
N ILE A 48 13.37 -12.58 7.16
CA ILE A 48 11.93 -12.34 7.00
C ILE A 48 11.50 -11.14 7.86
N LYS A 49 12.02 -11.03 9.09
CA LYS A 49 11.78 -9.87 9.95
C LYS A 49 12.29 -8.57 9.32
N ALA A 50 13.55 -8.55 8.90
CA ALA A 50 14.16 -7.40 8.24
C ALA A 50 13.41 -7.00 6.97
N TRP A 51 12.95 -7.98 6.18
CA TRP A 51 12.14 -7.72 5.00
C TRP A 51 10.78 -7.10 5.35
N LEU A 52 10.10 -7.59 6.39
CA LEU A 52 8.82 -7.02 6.85
C LEU A 52 9.00 -5.59 7.39
N GLU A 53 10.07 -5.31 8.13
CA GLU A 53 10.41 -3.98 8.63
C GLU A 53 10.72 -2.98 7.51
N ASP A 54 11.50 -3.39 6.51
CA ASP A 54 11.75 -2.62 5.29
C ASP A 54 10.44 -2.34 4.54
N ARG A 55 9.56 -3.34 4.44
CA ARG A 55 8.24 -3.17 3.83
C ARG A 55 7.35 -2.18 4.57
N ILE A 56 7.26 -2.28 5.89
CA ILE A 56 6.52 -1.31 6.71
C ILE A 56 7.07 0.10 6.48
N THR A 57 8.39 0.25 6.45
CA THR A 57 9.05 1.54 6.19
C THR A 57 8.70 2.09 4.82
N LYS A 58 8.75 1.26 3.77
CA LYS A 58 8.38 1.63 2.40
C LYS A 58 6.91 2.02 2.28
N GLU A 59 6.00 1.23 2.84
CA GLU A 59 4.57 1.53 2.82
C GLU A 59 4.26 2.81 3.60
N THR A 60 4.94 3.05 4.73
CA THR A 60 4.81 4.31 5.49
C THR A 60 5.26 5.52 4.65
N ARG A 61 6.34 5.38 3.88
CA ARG A 61 6.78 6.42 2.93
C ARG A 61 5.72 6.64 1.84
N TRP A 62 5.17 5.57 1.27
CA TRP A 62 4.11 5.66 0.26
C TRP A 62 2.85 6.33 0.80
N GLN A 63 2.44 6.00 2.03
CA GLN A 63 1.32 6.63 2.70
C GLN A 63 1.51 8.16 2.77
N LYS A 64 2.70 8.63 3.17
CA LYS A 64 3.05 10.07 3.18
C LYS A 64 3.04 10.70 1.79
N VAL A 65 3.49 9.98 0.76
CA VAL A 65 3.45 10.44 -0.64
C VAL A 65 2.00 10.62 -1.10
N TYR A 66 1.12 9.66 -0.80
CA TYR A 66 -0.30 9.76 -1.14
C TYR A 66 -0.99 10.89 -0.37
N ASP A 67 -0.72 11.03 0.93
CA ASP A 67 -1.27 12.12 1.73
C ASP A 67 -0.84 13.49 1.19
N THR A 68 0.42 13.65 0.77
CA THR A 68 0.90 14.87 0.11
C THR A 68 0.17 15.13 -1.22
N LYS A 69 0.04 14.10 -2.08
CA LYS A 69 -0.72 14.20 -3.34
C LYS A 69 -2.17 14.61 -3.10
N ARG A 70 -2.79 14.04 -2.07
CA ARG A 70 -4.17 14.34 -1.65
C ARG A 70 -4.29 15.79 -1.20
N ARG A 71 -3.43 16.25 -0.29
CA ARG A 71 -3.43 17.62 0.24
C ARG A 71 -3.20 18.66 -0.85
N ASN A 72 -2.27 18.42 -1.78
CA ASN A 72 -2.03 19.33 -2.91
C ASN A 72 -3.27 19.46 -3.80
N ALA A 73 -3.86 18.33 -4.22
CA ALA A 73 -5.06 18.37 -5.06
C ALA A 73 -6.28 18.96 -4.31
N GLN A 74 -6.42 18.69 -3.01
CA GLN A 74 -7.45 19.31 -2.18
C GLN A 74 -7.26 20.82 -2.03
N GLY A 75 -6.02 21.31 -2.00
CA GLY A 75 -5.71 22.75 -1.97
C GLY A 75 -5.98 23.46 -3.30
N GLU A 76 -5.78 22.77 -4.44
CA GLU A 76 -6.09 23.30 -5.78
C GLU A 76 -7.61 23.46 -6.01
N LEU A 77 -8.42 22.54 -5.47
CA LEU A 77 -9.83 22.41 -5.83
C LEU A 77 -10.68 23.66 -5.53
N PRO A 78 -10.61 24.32 -4.35
CA PRO A 78 -11.40 25.51 -4.05
C PRO A 78 -11.11 26.67 -5.02
N ALA A 79 -9.85 26.87 -5.41
CA ALA A 79 -9.47 27.91 -6.36
C ALA A 79 -10.13 27.65 -7.72
N MET A 80 -10.09 26.40 -8.20
CA MET A 80 -10.72 26.02 -9.46
C MET A 80 -12.25 26.18 -9.42
N GLU A 81 -12.89 25.80 -8.31
CA GLU A 81 -14.34 25.96 -8.12
C GLU A 81 -14.73 27.45 -8.03
N GLY A 82 -13.91 28.29 -7.41
CA GLY A 82 -14.07 29.75 -7.41
C GLY A 82 -13.96 30.36 -8.81
N THR A 83 -12.93 29.99 -9.58
CA THR A 83 -12.79 30.43 -10.98
C THR A 83 -13.99 29.98 -11.82
N LEU A 84 -14.52 28.77 -11.60
CA LEU A 84 -15.69 28.28 -12.32
C LEU A 84 -16.94 29.12 -12.00
N LEU A 85 -17.08 29.59 -10.76
CA LEU A 85 -18.17 30.49 -10.39
C LEU A 85 -18.07 31.80 -11.17
N CYS A 86 -16.88 32.42 -11.24
CA CYS A 86 -16.66 33.65 -12.01
C CYS A 86 -16.96 33.47 -13.50
N LEU A 87 -16.47 32.38 -14.10
CA LEU A 87 -16.68 32.09 -15.53
C LEU A 87 -18.14 31.87 -15.90
N LYS A 88 -19.03 31.53 -14.95
CA LYS A 88 -20.47 31.42 -15.24
C LYS A 88 -21.13 32.78 -15.54
N TYR A 89 -20.52 33.88 -15.14
CA TYR A 89 -21.05 35.22 -15.39
C TYR A 89 -20.50 35.83 -16.69
N GLU A 90 -19.19 35.68 -16.93
CA GLU A 90 -18.49 36.40 -18.01
C GLU A 90 -17.67 35.49 -18.95
N GLY A 91 -17.66 34.17 -18.71
CA GLY A 91 -16.83 33.22 -19.44
C GLY A 91 -17.50 32.64 -20.70
N THR A 92 -16.66 32.15 -21.62
CA THR A 92 -17.12 31.38 -22.77
C THR A 92 -17.55 29.96 -22.35
N LYS A 93 -18.39 29.32 -23.17
CA LYS A 93 -18.78 27.92 -22.95
C LYS A 93 -17.55 26.99 -22.93
N GLU A 94 -16.61 27.25 -23.81
CA GLU A 94 -15.37 26.48 -23.95
C GLU A 94 -14.52 26.57 -22.69
N ASP A 95 -14.39 27.76 -22.09
CA ASP A 95 -13.62 27.95 -20.84
C ASP A 95 -14.28 27.25 -19.66
N ILE A 96 -15.61 27.35 -19.55
CA ILE A 96 -16.39 26.64 -18.53
C ILE A 96 -16.18 25.12 -18.65
N ASP A 97 -16.25 24.57 -19.86
CA ASP A 97 -16.11 23.13 -20.09
C ASP A 97 -14.67 22.64 -19.85
N ARG A 98 -13.66 23.43 -20.23
CA ARG A 98 -12.25 23.15 -19.90
C ARG A 98 -12.05 23.10 -18.38
N LEU A 99 -12.58 24.08 -17.64
CA LEU A 99 -12.40 24.13 -16.20
C LEU A 99 -13.17 23.01 -15.47
N LYS A 100 -14.37 22.65 -15.93
CA LYS A 100 -15.10 21.48 -15.42
C LYS A 100 -14.30 20.19 -15.59
N LYS A 101 -13.66 19.98 -16.75
CA LYS A 101 -12.78 18.82 -16.98
C LYS A 101 -11.57 18.83 -16.03
N ALA A 102 -10.97 20.00 -15.82
CA ALA A 102 -9.86 20.15 -14.90
C ALA A 102 -10.27 19.83 -13.45
N ILE A 103 -11.43 20.32 -12.98
CA ILE A 103 -12.00 20.00 -11.67
C ILE A 103 -12.27 18.49 -11.54
N ALA A 104 -12.84 17.87 -12.57
CA ALA A 104 -13.09 16.42 -12.57
C ALA A 104 -11.78 15.61 -12.44
N SER A 105 -10.73 16.03 -13.16
CA SER A 105 -9.38 15.45 -13.05
C SER A 105 -8.79 15.65 -11.64
N CYS A 106 -8.93 16.85 -11.06
CA CYS A 106 -8.50 17.12 -9.68
C CYS A 106 -9.21 16.21 -8.68
N LYS A 107 -10.54 16.07 -8.78
CA LYS A 107 -11.33 15.13 -7.95
C LYS A 107 -10.88 13.68 -8.14
N ALA A 108 -10.50 13.27 -9.36
CA ALA A 108 -9.95 11.93 -9.61
C ALA A 108 -8.58 11.73 -8.94
N ARG A 109 -7.68 12.72 -9.00
CA ARG A 109 -6.38 12.70 -8.29
C ARG A 109 -6.57 12.54 -6.78
N ILE A 110 -7.55 13.24 -6.19
CA ILE A 110 -7.89 13.11 -4.76
C ILE A 110 -8.31 11.66 -4.45
N ARG A 111 -9.26 11.10 -5.21
CA ARG A 111 -9.72 9.72 -5.00
C ARG A 111 -8.59 8.70 -5.14
N TYR A 112 -7.73 8.86 -6.14
CA TYR A 112 -6.57 8.00 -6.34
C TYR A 112 -5.62 8.06 -5.15
N ALA A 113 -5.32 9.26 -4.65
CA ALA A 113 -4.47 9.44 -3.48
C ALA A 113 -5.07 8.80 -2.23
N VAL A 114 -6.37 9.01 -1.97
CA VAL A 114 -7.09 8.36 -0.87
C VAL A 114 -7.00 6.84 -0.96
N SER A 115 -7.25 6.27 -2.14
CA SER A 115 -7.17 4.83 -2.35
C SER A 115 -5.76 4.27 -2.10
N GLY A 116 -4.73 4.97 -2.57
CA GLY A 116 -3.33 4.62 -2.31
C GLY A 116 -2.96 4.68 -0.83
N GLU A 117 -3.40 5.73 -0.12
CA GLU A 117 -3.21 5.89 1.32
C GLU A 117 -3.84 4.73 2.11
N HIS A 118 -5.09 4.36 1.77
CA HIS A 118 -5.78 3.23 2.39
C HIS A 118 -5.07 1.90 2.11
N LYS A 119 -4.58 1.69 0.87
CA LYS A 119 -3.82 0.48 0.53
C LYS A 119 -2.55 0.39 1.39
N ALA A 120 -1.77 1.47 1.46
CA ALA A 120 -0.54 1.51 2.24
C ALA A 120 -0.81 1.25 3.73
N ALA A 121 -1.80 1.94 4.31
CA ALA A 121 -2.19 1.75 5.71
C ALA A 121 -2.58 0.30 6.02
N ARG A 122 -3.37 -0.33 5.16
CA ARG A 122 -3.75 -1.74 5.30
C ARG A 122 -2.54 -2.68 5.27
N LEU A 123 -1.58 -2.43 4.37
CA LEU A 123 -0.37 -3.26 4.27
C LEU A 123 0.53 -3.07 5.50
N ILE A 124 0.69 -1.86 6.01
CA ILE A 124 1.42 -1.58 7.25
C ILE A 124 0.86 -2.40 8.40
N VAL A 125 -0.45 -2.30 8.65
CA VAL A 125 -1.12 -3.06 9.73
C VAL A 125 -0.95 -4.56 9.54
N LYS A 126 -1.07 -5.04 8.29
CA LYS A 126 -0.89 -6.46 7.98
C LYS A 126 0.53 -6.92 8.30
N TYR A 127 1.56 -6.22 7.83
CA TYR A 127 2.95 -6.59 8.07
C TYR A 127 3.33 -6.48 9.55
N GLN A 128 2.84 -5.48 10.28
CA GLN A 128 2.99 -5.38 11.74
C GLN A 128 2.37 -6.58 12.46
N SER A 129 1.17 -7.01 12.02
CA SER A 129 0.54 -8.22 12.58
C SER A 129 1.37 -9.47 12.31
N ILE A 130 2.01 -9.59 11.13
CA ILE A 130 2.86 -10.75 10.81
C ILE A 130 4.12 -10.74 11.68
N LEU A 131 4.79 -9.59 11.84
CA LEU A 131 5.93 -9.45 12.75
C LEU A 131 5.56 -9.88 14.18
N SER A 132 4.43 -9.40 14.70
CA SER A 132 3.97 -9.77 16.04
C SER A 132 3.68 -11.27 16.17
N GLU A 133 3.23 -11.93 15.11
CA GLU A 133 3.07 -13.39 15.11
C GLU A 133 4.43 -14.09 15.10
N MET A 134 5.40 -13.59 14.33
CA MET A 134 6.76 -14.16 14.32
C MET A 134 7.50 -14.02 15.65
N ASP A 135 7.18 -13.01 16.47
CA ASP A 135 7.78 -12.86 17.80
C ASP A 135 7.14 -13.77 18.87
N LYS A 136 5.96 -14.36 18.58
CA LYS A 136 5.23 -15.23 19.51
C LYS A 136 5.56 -16.71 19.35
N VAL A 137 6.13 -17.10 18.22
CA VAL A 137 6.40 -18.50 17.88
C VAL A 137 7.89 -18.75 17.96
#